data_AF-A0A3D1A8B6-F1
#
_entry.id   AF-A0A3D1A8B6-F1
#
_cell.length_a   1.000
_cell.length_b   1.000
_cell.length_c   1.000
_cell.angle_alpha   90.00
_cell.angle_beta   90.00
_cell.angle_gamma   90.00
#
_symmetry.space_group_name_H-M   'P 1'
#
loop_
_entity.id
_entity.type
_entity.pdbx_description
1 polymer ?
#
loop_
_entity_poly.entity_id
_entity_poly.type
_entity_poly.pdbx_seq_one_letter_code
_entity_poly.pdbx_strand_id
1 'polypeptide(L)'
;MKKLLIALSLLIFSVPAFAAGGGVSGKTPLQVKKDAVDVIHLENLEVEALYWARRITVVGDLTYGELHANSERWIMGKEVRDKLFARMKEILDAGGARDLTDDERERYDSGMYRIRMILGTYKPKTPQQLKLKADREAVDVVSREIMDVEARYWAWRIAVVRDTDYSDLSAKSEKWIGKTETKKELFRKIQGLLDAGDTRPLTAEEKARHDDGKARIRAIYKVG
;
A
#
# COMPACT_ATOMS: atom_id res chain seq x y z
N MET A 1 41.94 -5.02 -13.13
CA MET A 1 40.86 -5.54 -12.27
C MET A 1 40.99 -4.93 -10.87
N LYS A 2 40.27 -3.84 -10.60
CA LYS A 2 40.31 -3.12 -9.29
C LYS A 2 39.17 -3.65 -8.41
N LYS A 3 39.51 -4.21 -7.25
CA LYS A 3 38.56 -4.67 -6.23
C LYS A 3 38.00 -3.43 -5.51
N LEU A 4 36.70 -3.18 -5.65
CA LEU A 4 35.98 -2.13 -4.92
C LEU A 4 35.50 -2.71 -3.59
N LEU A 5 36.14 -2.31 -2.49
CA LEU A 5 35.70 -2.60 -1.12
C LEU A 5 34.53 -1.66 -0.80
N ILE A 6 33.30 -2.21 -0.77
CA ILE A 6 32.14 -1.50 -0.24
C ILE A 6 32.21 -1.62 1.28
N ALA A 7 32.59 -0.52 1.94
CA ALA A 7 32.51 -0.39 3.39
C ALA A 7 31.03 -0.33 3.79
N LEU A 8 30.54 -1.40 4.40
CA LEU A 8 29.23 -1.47 5.01
C LEU A 8 29.29 -0.68 6.32
N SER A 9 28.92 0.60 6.27
CA SER A 9 28.78 1.45 7.44
C SER A 9 27.62 0.94 8.30
N LEU A 10 27.93 0.13 9.32
CA LEU A 10 27.00 -0.14 10.42
C LEU A 10 26.71 1.18 11.14
N LEU A 11 25.62 1.83 10.75
CA LEU A 11 24.95 2.84 11.57
C LEU A 11 24.33 2.11 12.76
N ILE A 12 25.13 1.93 13.81
CA ILE A 12 24.65 1.58 15.14
C ILE A 12 23.82 2.78 15.61
N PHE A 13 22.49 2.71 15.43
CA PHE A 13 21.60 3.63 16.10
C PHE A 13 21.69 3.33 17.60
N SER A 14 22.48 4.14 18.31
CA SER A 14 22.47 4.20 19.75
C SER A 14 21.06 4.60 20.19
N VAL A 15 20.27 3.62 20.65
CA VAL A 15 19.10 3.91 21.47
C VAL A 15 19.64 4.65 22.69
N PRO A 16 19.23 5.92 22.95
CA PRO A 16 19.73 6.63 24.11
C PRO A 16 19.41 5.81 25.36
N ALA A 17 20.45 5.42 26.08
CA ALA A 17 20.33 4.82 27.39
C ALA A 17 19.61 5.85 28.26
N PHE A 18 18.35 5.57 28.61
CA PHE A 18 17.58 6.38 29.54
C PHE A 18 18.34 6.38 30.87
N ALA A 19 19.02 7.49 31.17
CA ALA A 19 19.67 7.71 32.44
C ALA A 19 18.59 7.69 33.52
N ALA A 20 18.68 6.70 34.41
CA ALA A 20 17.83 6.59 35.59
C ALA A 20 18.21 7.70 36.58
N GLY A 21 17.60 8.87 36.41
CA GLY A 21 17.81 10.02 37.27
C GLY A 21 16.51 10.81 37.46
N GLY A 22 15.90 10.65 38.64
CA GLY A 22 15.13 11.69 39.31
C GLY A 22 13.72 12.00 38.79
N GLY A 23 12.72 11.40 39.45
CA GLY A 23 11.31 11.78 39.34
C GLY A 23 10.47 10.60 38.87
N VAL A 24 9.86 9.87 39.81
CA VAL A 24 8.88 8.83 39.48
C VAL A 24 7.66 9.52 38.89
N SER A 25 7.69 9.74 37.57
CA SER A 25 6.50 10.07 36.80
C SER A 25 5.53 8.91 37.04
N GLY A 26 4.40 9.17 37.69
CA GLY A 26 3.35 8.18 38.01
C GLY A 26 2.65 7.59 36.77
N LYS A 27 3.34 7.53 35.63
CA LYS A 27 2.86 7.00 34.37
C LYS A 27 2.89 5.48 34.39
N THR A 28 1.81 4.88 33.92
CA THR A 28 1.74 3.44 33.71
C THR A 28 2.63 3.02 32.54
N PRO A 29 3.07 1.75 32.47
CA PRO A 29 3.84 1.24 31.32
C PRO A 29 3.15 1.47 29.97
N LEU A 30 1.81 1.45 29.94
CA LEU A 30 1.03 1.74 28.74
C LEU A 30 1.13 3.22 28.35
N GLN A 31 1.09 4.14 29.31
CA GLN A 31 1.25 5.57 29.06
C GLN A 31 2.66 5.87 28.52
N VAL A 32 3.70 5.25 29.05
CA VAL A 32 5.08 5.39 28.51
C VAL A 32 5.16 4.91 27.05
N LYS A 33 4.55 3.76 26.73
CA LYS A 33 4.49 3.28 25.33
C LYS A 33 3.69 4.22 24.42
N LYS A 34 2.57 4.74 24.91
CA LYS A 34 1.72 5.68 24.19
C LYS A 34 2.49 6.96 23.85
N ASP A 35 3.17 7.56 24.82
CA ASP A 35 3.98 8.77 24.61
C ASP A 35 5.08 8.53 23.57
N ALA A 36 5.74 7.35 23.61
CA ALA A 36 6.77 7.00 22.64
C ALA A 36 6.21 6.78 21.22
N VAL A 37 5.00 6.23 21.11
CA VAL A 37 4.29 6.08 19.82
C VAL A 37 3.86 7.45 19.27
N ASP A 38 3.38 8.34 20.13
CA ASP A 38 2.97 9.70 19.78
C ASP A 38 4.13 10.51 19.17
N VAL A 39 5.34 10.37 19.70
CA VAL A 39 6.56 10.98 19.11
C VAL A 39 6.78 10.50 17.67
N ILE A 40 6.63 9.20 17.39
CA ILE A 40 6.83 8.66 16.04
C ILE A 40 5.76 9.15 15.06
N HIS A 41 4.50 9.24 15.51
CA HIS A 41 3.43 9.79 14.70
C HIS A 41 3.68 11.26 14.37
N LEU A 42 4.15 12.06 15.32
CA LEU A 42 4.51 13.46 15.07
C LEU A 42 5.69 13.60 14.09
N GLU A 43 6.71 12.76 14.20
CA GLU A 43 7.85 12.71 13.25
C GLU A 43 7.40 12.37 11.81
N ASN A 44 6.30 11.63 11.66
CA ASN A 44 5.76 11.19 10.38
C ASN A 44 4.45 11.88 9.99
N LEU A 45 4.06 12.94 10.71
CA LEU A 45 2.72 13.54 10.62
C LEU A 45 2.31 13.85 9.17
N GLU A 46 3.20 14.50 8.43
CA GLU A 46 2.99 14.88 7.03
C GLU A 46 2.75 13.67 6.11
N VAL A 47 3.60 12.65 6.26
CA VAL A 47 3.56 11.44 5.42
C VAL A 47 2.35 10.59 5.76
N GLU A 48 2.04 10.44 7.05
CA GLU A 48 0.88 9.70 7.53
C GLU A 48 -0.43 10.41 7.13
N ALA A 49 -0.47 11.74 7.23
CA ALA A 49 -1.60 12.53 6.76
C ALA A 49 -1.83 12.34 5.25
N LEU A 50 -0.76 12.40 4.45
CA LEU A 50 -0.84 12.17 3.01
C LEU A 50 -1.28 10.74 2.68
N TYR A 51 -0.77 9.74 3.41
CA TYR A 51 -1.16 8.33 3.27
C TYR A 51 -2.67 8.16 3.47
N TRP A 52 -3.23 8.72 4.55
CA TRP A 52 -4.65 8.62 4.84
C TRP A 52 -5.51 9.44 3.89
N ALA A 53 -5.10 10.66 3.54
CA ALA A 53 -5.80 11.49 2.55
C ALA A 53 -5.91 10.78 1.20
N ARG A 54 -4.81 10.17 0.73
CA ARG A 54 -4.77 9.32 -0.46
C ARG A 54 -5.77 8.18 -0.38
N ARG A 55 -5.85 7.48 0.77
CA ARG A 55 -6.80 6.37 0.92
C ARG A 55 -8.26 6.80 0.77
N ILE A 56 -8.58 8.02 1.20
CA ILE A 56 -9.93 8.57 1.08
C ILE A 56 -10.27 8.95 -0.36
N THR A 57 -9.38 9.67 -1.06
CA THR A 57 -9.73 10.27 -2.36
C THR A 57 -9.24 9.48 -3.57
N VAL A 58 -8.00 9.01 -3.54
CA VAL A 58 -7.37 8.29 -4.67
C VAL A 58 -7.74 6.82 -4.62
N VAL A 59 -7.67 6.21 -3.44
CA VAL A 59 -8.05 4.81 -3.25
C VAL A 59 -9.58 4.74 -3.10
N GLY A 60 -10.21 5.58 -2.28
CA GLY A 60 -11.65 5.50 -2.06
C GLY A 60 -12.08 4.19 -1.37
N ASP A 61 -11.18 3.57 -0.59
CA ASP A 61 -11.49 2.35 0.17
C ASP A 61 -11.94 2.63 1.61
N LEU A 62 -12.01 3.92 1.98
CA LEU A 62 -12.54 4.39 3.26
C LEU A 62 -12.98 5.85 3.15
N THR A 63 -13.97 6.25 3.93
CA THR A 63 -14.38 7.65 4.05
C THR A 63 -13.69 8.35 5.22
N TYR A 64 -13.61 9.69 5.18
CA TYR A 64 -13.07 10.48 6.29
C TYR A 64 -13.80 10.20 7.61
N GLY A 65 -15.13 10.09 7.58
CA GLY A 65 -15.94 9.80 8.75
C GLY A 65 -15.67 8.42 9.35
N GLU A 66 -15.57 7.37 8.52
CA GLU A 66 -15.21 6.03 8.96
C GLU A 66 -13.81 6.00 9.59
N LEU A 67 -12.84 6.71 9.00
CA LEU A 67 -11.50 6.81 9.57
C LEU A 67 -11.52 7.46 10.94
N HIS A 68 -12.22 8.59 11.06
CA HIS A 68 -12.35 9.32 12.32
C HIS A 68 -12.98 8.44 13.41
N ALA A 69 -14.09 7.76 13.11
CA ALA A 69 -14.73 6.84 14.04
C ALA A 69 -13.80 5.68 14.46
N ASN A 70 -13.05 5.11 13.51
CA ASN A 70 -12.11 4.01 13.78
C ASN A 70 -10.87 4.47 14.56
N SER A 71 -10.49 5.73 14.44
CA SER A 71 -9.29 6.30 15.08
C SER A 71 -9.39 6.41 16.61
N GLU A 72 -10.59 6.32 17.17
CA GLU A 72 -10.80 6.30 18.63
C GLU A 72 -10.16 5.09 19.31
N ARG A 73 -9.93 4.01 18.54
CA ARG A 73 -9.30 2.78 19.04
C ARG A 73 -7.78 2.76 18.85
N TRP A 74 -7.20 3.81 18.25
CA TRP A 74 -5.76 3.86 18.02
C TRP A 74 -5.03 4.10 19.34
N ILE A 75 -3.82 3.57 19.43
CA ILE A 75 -2.96 3.77 20.61
C ILE A 75 -2.52 5.23 20.77
N MET A 76 -2.63 6.02 19.69
CA MET A 76 -2.28 7.43 19.59
C MET A 76 -3.01 8.31 20.64
N GLY A 77 -2.33 9.35 21.13
CA GLY A 77 -2.89 10.42 21.95
C GLY A 77 -3.93 11.24 21.21
N LYS A 78 -4.92 11.75 21.95
CA LYS A 78 -5.97 12.60 21.37
C LYS A 78 -5.35 13.81 20.66
N GLU A 79 -4.39 14.48 21.28
CA GLU A 79 -3.75 15.66 20.69
C GLU A 79 -3.02 15.35 19.38
N VAL A 80 -2.25 14.25 19.33
CA VAL A 80 -1.53 13.84 18.10
C VAL A 80 -2.52 13.42 17.01
N ARG A 81 -3.60 12.73 17.39
CA ARG A 81 -4.68 12.36 16.49
C ARG A 81 -5.38 13.58 15.91
N ASP A 82 -5.70 14.57 16.74
CA ASP A 82 -6.31 15.82 16.29
C ASP A 82 -5.39 16.55 15.29
N LYS A 83 -4.07 16.59 15.55
CA LYS A 83 -3.07 17.14 14.60
C LYS A 83 -3.04 16.38 13.28
N LEU A 84 -3.10 15.04 13.33
CA LEU A 84 -3.15 14.21 12.13
C LEU A 84 -4.40 14.50 11.29
N PHE A 85 -5.58 14.56 11.92
CA PHE A 85 -6.82 14.87 11.21
C PHE A 85 -6.86 16.29 10.68
N ALA A 86 -6.35 17.27 11.43
CA ALA A 86 -6.19 18.64 10.94
C ALA A 86 -5.32 18.67 9.68
N ARG A 87 -4.15 18.02 9.71
CA ARG A 87 -3.25 17.98 8.57
C ARG A 87 -3.82 17.22 7.38
N MET A 88 -4.49 16.10 7.61
CA MET A 88 -5.22 15.38 6.57
C MET A 88 -6.29 16.24 5.92
N LYS A 89 -7.07 16.97 6.72
CA LYS A 89 -8.12 17.86 6.22
C LYS A 89 -7.55 18.96 5.35
N GLU A 90 -6.43 19.58 5.74
CA GLU A 90 -5.73 20.57 4.90
C GLU A 90 -5.34 19.99 3.53
N ILE A 91 -4.77 18.78 3.50
CA ILE A 91 -4.39 18.10 2.25
C ILE A 91 -5.63 17.83 1.38
N LEU A 92 -6.73 17.37 1.99
CA LEU A 92 -7.98 17.06 1.29
C LEU A 92 -8.65 18.32 0.73
N ASP A 93 -8.78 19.37 1.54
CA ASP A 93 -9.40 20.64 1.14
C ASP A 93 -8.59 21.32 0.04
N ALA A 94 -7.26 21.19 0.05
CA ALA A 94 -6.39 21.69 -1.01
C ALA A 94 -6.34 20.81 -2.27
N GLY A 95 -6.98 19.64 -2.27
CA GLY A 95 -6.88 18.67 -3.37
C GLY A 95 -5.47 18.08 -3.53
N GLY A 96 -4.63 18.15 -2.51
CA GLY A 96 -3.23 17.71 -2.54
C GLY A 96 -3.02 16.22 -2.31
N ALA A 97 -4.09 15.44 -2.19
CA ALA A 97 -4.00 14.00 -2.00
C ALA A 97 -3.39 13.33 -3.23
N ARG A 98 -2.32 12.57 -3.02
CA ARG A 98 -1.55 11.89 -4.07
C ARG A 98 -0.91 10.61 -3.55
N ASP A 99 -0.35 9.82 -4.44
CA ASP A 99 0.51 8.72 -4.04
C ASP A 99 1.72 9.21 -3.23
N LEU A 100 2.10 8.40 -2.24
CA LEU A 100 3.41 8.53 -1.60
C LEU A 100 4.49 8.19 -2.62
N THR A 101 5.50 9.05 -2.70
CA THR A 101 6.80 8.73 -3.33
C THR A 101 7.47 7.56 -2.61
N ASP A 102 8.50 6.99 -3.22
CA ASP A 102 9.24 5.86 -2.63
C ASP A 102 9.88 6.23 -1.28
N ASP A 103 10.48 7.43 -1.18
CA ASP A 103 11.07 7.94 0.06
C ASP A 103 10.02 8.16 1.16
N GLU A 104 8.87 8.76 0.82
CA GLU A 104 7.76 8.93 1.75
C GLU A 104 7.22 7.58 2.23
N ARG A 105 7.11 6.60 1.32
CA ARG A 105 6.66 5.25 1.65
C ARG A 105 7.63 4.56 2.59
N GLU A 106 8.93 4.67 2.34
CA GLU A 106 9.96 4.12 3.23
C GLU A 106 9.89 4.76 4.62
N ARG A 107 9.73 6.08 4.70
CA ARG A 107 9.53 6.79 5.97
C ARG A 107 8.31 6.30 6.74
N TYR A 108 7.17 6.17 6.05
CA TYR A 108 5.94 5.64 6.65
C TYR A 108 6.15 4.22 7.18
N ASP A 109 6.69 3.33 6.36
CA ASP A 109 6.93 1.93 6.72
C ASP A 109 7.91 1.81 7.90
N SER A 110 8.95 2.65 7.93
CA SER A 110 9.91 2.73 9.03
C SER A 110 9.28 3.24 10.33
N GLY A 111 8.45 4.28 10.28
CA GLY A 111 7.67 4.75 11.43
C GLY A 111 6.74 3.67 11.99
N MET A 112 5.97 3.02 11.12
CA MET A 112 5.08 1.92 11.52
C MET A 112 5.83 0.71 12.08
N TYR A 113 7.03 0.43 11.59
CA TYR A 113 7.91 -0.60 12.15
C TYR A 113 8.33 -0.24 13.59
N ARG A 114 8.81 0.97 13.83
CA ARG A 114 9.19 1.45 15.18
C ARG A 114 8.03 1.39 16.17
N ILE A 115 6.82 1.80 15.75
CA ILE A 115 5.60 1.68 16.58
C ILE A 115 5.34 0.23 16.98
N ARG A 116 5.39 -0.72 16.03
CA ARG A 116 5.17 -2.15 16.32
C ARG A 116 6.22 -2.72 17.27
N MET A 117 7.47 -2.26 17.18
CA MET A 117 8.53 -2.64 18.12
C MET A 117 8.22 -2.17 19.55
N ILE A 118 7.81 -0.90 19.73
CA ILE A 118 7.43 -0.35 21.05
C ILE A 118 6.25 -1.12 21.65
N LEU A 119 5.25 -1.43 20.83
CA LEU A 119 4.06 -2.14 21.29
C LEU A 119 4.32 -3.64 21.54
N GLY A 120 5.46 -4.19 21.09
CA GLY A 120 5.73 -5.62 21.13
C GLY A 120 4.82 -6.42 20.20
N THR A 121 4.18 -5.76 19.23
CA THR A 121 3.29 -6.36 18.24
C THR A 121 4.02 -6.70 16.94
N TYR A 122 5.31 -6.35 16.85
CA TYR A 122 6.13 -6.76 15.73
C TYR A 122 6.26 -8.27 15.70
N LYS A 123 5.68 -8.87 14.66
CA LYS A 123 5.98 -10.24 14.26
C LYS A 123 6.90 -10.14 13.05
N PRO A 124 8.13 -10.66 13.10
CA PRO A 124 8.98 -10.72 11.92
C PRO A 124 8.22 -11.44 10.82
N LYS A 125 8.32 -10.92 9.60
CA LYS A 125 7.68 -11.56 8.46
C LYS A 125 8.27 -12.95 8.29
N THR A 126 7.40 -13.95 8.13
CA THR A 126 7.87 -15.30 7.81
C THR A 126 8.49 -15.32 6.42
N PRO A 127 9.38 -16.28 6.10
CA PRO A 127 9.90 -16.45 4.75
C PRO A 127 8.78 -16.53 3.69
N GLN A 128 7.66 -17.15 4.01
CA GLN A 128 6.48 -17.23 3.15
C GLN A 128 5.85 -15.85 2.89
N GLN A 129 5.78 -14.98 3.90
CA GLN A 129 5.25 -13.63 3.74
C GLN A 129 6.20 -12.72 2.94
N LEU A 130 7.51 -12.88 3.12
CA LEU A 130 8.51 -12.18 2.32
C LEU A 130 8.46 -12.62 0.85
N LYS A 131 8.34 -13.93 0.61
CA LYS A 131 8.15 -14.51 -0.71
C LYS A 131 6.87 -14.00 -1.37
N LEU A 132 5.73 -14.04 -0.66
CA LEU A 132 4.46 -13.52 -1.17
C LEU A 132 4.54 -12.03 -1.53
N LYS A 133 5.30 -11.23 -0.76
CA LYS A 133 5.55 -9.83 -1.09
C LYS A 133 6.33 -9.71 -2.41
N ALA A 134 7.44 -10.45 -2.55
CA ALA A 134 8.26 -10.46 -3.76
C ALA A 134 7.46 -10.97 -4.98
N ASP A 135 6.68 -12.03 -4.82
CA ASP A 135 5.82 -12.58 -5.88
C ASP A 135 4.79 -11.56 -6.32
N ARG A 136 4.17 -10.84 -5.37
CA ARG A 136 3.22 -9.75 -5.70
C ARG A 136 3.89 -8.63 -6.49
N GLU A 137 5.12 -8.25 -6.14
CA GLU A 137 5.88 -7.24 -6.88
C GLU A 137 6.24 -7.72 -8.29
N ALA A 138 6.66 -8.98 -8.44
CA ALA A 138 6.97 -9.56 -9.75
C ALA A 138 5.73 -9.70 -10.64
N VAL A 139 4.58 -10.10 -10.08
CA VAL A 139 3.31 -10.18 -10.81
C VAL A 139 2.90 -8.79 -11.30
N ASP A 140 3.06 -7.76 -10.47
CA ASP A 140 2.71 -6.39 -10.84
C ASP A 140 3.49 -5.85 -12.04
N VAL A 141 4.77 -6.19 -12.15
CA VAL A 141 5.60 -5.84 -13.31
C VAL A 141 4.99 -6.44 -14.58
N VAL A 142 4.71 -7.75 -14.57
CA VAL A 142 4.14 -8.44 -15.73
C VAL A 142 2.73 -7.93 -16.05
N SER A 143 1.89 -7.74 -15.04
CA SER A 143 0.52 -7.21 -15.21
C SER A 143 0.51 -5.83 -15.86
N ARG A 144 1.47 -4.96 -15.54
CA ARG A 144 1.60 -3.64 -16.18
C ARG A 144 2.01 -3.74 -17.65
N GLU A 145 2.88 -4.67 -18.01
CA GLU A 145 3.32 -4.88 -19.41
C GLU A 145 2.17 -5.34 -20.34
N ILE A 146 1.20 -6.10 -19.81
CA ILE A 146 0.05 -6.61 -20.58
C ILE A 146 -1.27 -5.87 -20.28
N MET A 147 -1.22 -4.77 -19.54
CA MET A 147 -2.41 -4.14 -18.96
C MET A 147 -3.45 -3.70 -19.99
N ASP A 148 -3.02 -3.05 -21.08
CA ASP A 148 -3.95 -2.59 -22.13
C ASP A 148 -4.62 -3.78 -22.85
N VAL A 149 -3.88 -4.86 -23.04
CA VAL A 149 -4.37 -6.09 -23.67
C VAL A 149 -5.35 -6.80 -22.73
N GLU A 150 -5.02 -6.91 -21.44
CA GLU A 150 -5.90 -7.50 -20.43
C GLU A 150 -7.19 -6.67 -20.25
N ALA A 151 -7.11 -5.33 -20.30
CA ALA A 151 -8.28 -4.46 -20.27
C ALA A 151 -9.20 -4.72 -21.46
N ARG A 152 -8.65 -4.81 -22.68
CA ARG A 152 -9.41 -5.11 -23.91
C ARG A 152 -10.05 -6.49 -23.88
N TYR A 153 -9.31 -7.48 -23.39
CA TYR A 153 -9.83 -8.84 -23.19
C TYR A 153 -11.08 -8.85 -22.31
N TRP A 154 -11.01 -8.19 -21.15
CA TRP A 154 -12.14 -8.14 -20.22
C TRP A 154 -13.29 -7.28 -20.74
N ALA A 155 -13.02 -6.16 -21.40
CA ALA A 155 -14.07 -5.33 -22.01
C ALA A 155 -14.87 -6.11 -23.08
N TRP A 156 -14.18 -6.86 -23.95
CA TRP A 156 -14.84 -7.74 -24.94
C TRP A 156 -15.67 -8.84 -24.26
N ARG A 157 -15.14 -9.49 -23.22
CA ARG A 157 -15.90 -10.52 -22.49
C ARG A 157 -17.15 -9.98 -21.83
N ILE A 158 -17.07 -8.80 -21.21
CA ILE A 158 -18.22 -8.17 -20.55
C ILE A 158 -19.28 -7.75 -21.58
N ALA A 159 -18.90 -7.01 -22.62
CA ALA A 159 -19.87 -6.41 -23.53
C ALA A 159 -20.42 -7.39 -24.58
N VAL A 160 -19.55 -8.28 -25.10
CA VAL A 160 -19.85 -9.13 -26.27
C VAL A 160 -20.13 -10.57 -25.87
N VAL A 161 -19.21 -11.22 -25.12
CA VAL A 161 -19.39 -12.63 -24.71
C VAL A 161 -20.46 -12.77 -23.63
N ARG A 162 -20.52 -11.81 -22.70
CA ARG A 162 -21.46 -11.72 -21.59
C ARG A 162 -21.44 -12.94 -20.67
N ASP A 163 -20.26 -13.52 -20.48
CA ASP A 163 -20.04 -14.62 -19.54
C ASP A 163 -19.57 -14.14 -18.15
N THR A 164 -19.42 -12.83 -17.98
CA THR A 164 -19.17 -12.12 -16.73
C THR A 164 -19.65 -10.68 -16.90
N ASP A 165 -19.84 -9.97 -15.79
CA ASP A 165 -20.10 -8.54 -15.78
C ASP A 165 -19.02 -7.80 -14.97
N TYR A 166 -19.05 -6.47 -15.02
CA TYR A 166 -18.05 -5.64 -14.33
C TYR A 166 -18.03 -5.87 -12.81
N SER A 167 -19.20 -6.08 -12.20
CA SER A 167 -19.34 -6.28 -10.75
C SER A 167 -18.76 -7.63 -10.33
N ASP A 168 -19.13 -8.71 -11.04
CA ASP A 168 -18.61 -10.06 -10.83
C ASP A 168 -17.09 -10.11 -11.04
N LEU A 169 -16.57 -9.45 -12.08
CA LEU A 169 -15.13 -9.36 -12.31
C LEU A 169 -14.42 -8.62 -11.19
N SER A 170 -14.98 -7.49 -10.71
CA SER A 170 -14.45 -6.72 -9.59
C SER A 170 -14.37 -7.57 -8.32
N ALA A 171 -15.44 -8.29 -7.97
CA ALA A 171 -15.46 -9.19 -6.82
C ALA A 171 -14.43 -10.32 -6.94
N LYS A 172 -14.31 -10.94 -8.13
CA LYS A 172 -13.30 -11.98 -8.39
C LYS A 172 -11.87 -11.43 -8.30
N SER A 173 -11.66 -10.17 -8.66
CA SER A 173 -10.34 -9.54 -8.67
C SER A 173 -9.74 -9.38 -7.28
N GLU A 174 -10.54 -9.38 -6.21
CA GLU A 174 -10.04 -9.31 -4.83
C GLU A 174 -9.05 -10.43 -4.53
N LYS A 175 -9.28 -11.62 -5.10
CA LYS A 175 -8.43 -12.81 -4.93
C LYS A 175 -7.20 -12.83 -5.84
N TRP A 176 -7.11 -11.92 -6.82
CA TRP A 176 -5.95 -11.88 -7.71
C TRP A 176 -4.72 -11.41 -6.95
N ILE A 177 -3.57 -12.00 -7.23
CA ILE A 177 -2.31 -11.50 -6.68
C ILE A 177 -1.87 -10.32 -7.55
N GLY A 178 -1.55 -9.22 -6.89
CA GLY A 178 -1.19 -7.94 -7.48
C GLY A 178 -1.43 -6.83 -6.46
N LYS A 179 -0.79 -5.68 -6.64
CA LYS A 179 -1.06 -4.49 -5.83
C LYS A 179 -2.45 -3.95 -6.19
N THR A 180 -3.11 -3.38 -5.19
CA THR A 180 -4.45 -2.79 -5.35
C THR A 180 -4.46 -1.71 -6.44
N GLU A 181 -3.38 -0.95 -6.55
CA GLU A 181 -3.19 0.11 -7.54
C GLU A 181 -3.22 -0.42 -8.97
N THR A 182 -2.51 -1.51 -9.23
CA THR A 182 -2.44 -2.14 -10.56
C THR A 182 -3.80 -2.69 -10.97
N LYS A 183 -4.57 -3.26 -10.02
CA LYS A 183 -5.96 -3.67 -10.26
C LYS A 183 -6.86 -2.48 -10.60
N LYS A 184 -6.80 -1.40 -9.83
CA LYS A 184 -7.61 -0.19 -10.09
C LYS A 184 -7.35 0.40 -11.46
N GLU A 185 -6.09 0.48 -11.84
CA GLU A 185 -5.71 0.97 -13.16
C GLU A 185 -6.26 0.08 -14.28
N LEU A 186 -6.21 -1.25 -14.11
CA LEU A 186 -6.85 -2.18 -15.03
C LEU A 186 -8.37 -1.93 -15.13
N PHE A 187 -9.07 -1.82 -14.01
CA PHE A 187 -10.52 -1.55 -14.00
C PHE A 187 -10.88 -0.20 -14.62
N ARG A 188 -10.08 0.85 -14.37
CA ARG A 188 -10.22 2.15 -15.02
C ARG A 188 -10.13 2.03 -16.55
N LYS A 189 -9.18 1.24 -17.06
CA LYS A 189 -9.03 0.99 -18.50
C LYS A 189 -10.17 0.15 -19.07
N ILE A 190 -10.64 -0.87 -18.35
CA ILE A 190 -11.82 -1.67 -18.75
C ILE A 190 -13.03 -0.76 -18.88
N GLN A 191 -13.32 0.05 -17.86
CA GLN A 191 -14.45 0.99 -17.88
C GLN A 191 -14.34 1.97 -19.06
N GLY A 192 -13.16 2.56 -19.27
CA GLY A 192 -12.94 3.48 -20.40
C GLY A 192 -13.20 2.85 -21.77
N LEU A 193 -12.86 1.57 -21.97
CA LEU A 193 -13.16 0.84 -23.20
C LEU A 193 -14.65 0.53 -23.35
N LEU A 194 -15.34 0.18 -22.26
CA LEU A 194 -16.77 -0.05 -22.24
C LEU A 194 -17.55 1.23 -22.56
N ASP A 195 -17.19 2.35 -21.94
CA ASP A 195 -17.82 3.66 -22.15
C ASP A 195 -17.63 4.16 -23.60
N ALA A 196 -16.45 3.89 -24.19
CA ALA A 196 -16.16 4.21 -25.58
C ALA A 196 -16.79 3.24 -26.59
N GLY A 197 -17.33 2.10 -26.14
CA GLY A 197 -17.80 1.02 -27.01
C GLY A 197 -16.67 0.27 -27.75
N ASP A 198 -15.40 0.50 -27.41
CA ASP A 198 -14.23 -0.19 -28.00
C ASP A 198 -14.06 -1.59 -27.38
N THR A 199 -14.94 -2.49 -27.79
CA THR A 199 -15.09 -3.83 -27.20
C THR A 199 -14.76 -4.93 -28.21
N ARG A 200 -13.88 -4.65 -29.17
CA ARG A 200 -13.45 -5.65 -30.16
C ARG A 200 -12.69 -6.81 -29.49
N PRO A 201 -12.74 -8.04 -30.05
CA PRO A 201 -11.88 -9.13 -29.60
C PRO A 201 -10.40 -8.77 -29.77
N LEU A 202 -9.55 -9.48 -29.03
CA LEU A 202 -8.10 -9.39 -29.22
C LEU A 202 -7.70 -9.84 -30.62
N THR A 203 -6.72 -9.17 -31.21
CA THR A 203 -6.02 -9.68 -32.40
C THR A 203 -5.20 -10.92 -32.05
N ALA A 204 -4.72 -11.66 -33.05
CA ALA A 204 -3.86 -12.82 -32.81
C ALA A 204 -2.57 -12.44 -32.04
N GLU A 205 -1.97 -11.30 -32.37
CA GLU A 205 -0.77 -10.78 -31.70
C GLU A 205 -1.05 -10.36 -30.26
N GLU A 206 -2.15 -9.65 -30.02
CA GLU A 206 -2.59 -9.28 -28.68
C GLU A 206 -2.89 -10.53 -27.84
N LYS A 207 -3.56 -11.53 -28.41
CA LYS A 207 -3.83 -12.79 -27.74
C LYS A 207 -2.54 -13.52 -27.37
N ALA A 208 -1.56 -13.57 -28.26
CA ALA A 208 -0.25 -14.17 -27.96
C ALA A 208 0.46 -13.44 -26.80
N ARG A 209 0.45 -12.09 -26.80
CA ARG A 209 1.00 -11.29 -25.69
C ARG A 209 0.27 -11.53 -24.37
N HIS A 210 -1.06 -11.60 -24.41
CA HIS A 210 -1.87 -11.89 -23.23
C HIS A 210 -1.52 -13.26 -22.66
N ASP A 211 -1.51 -14.29 -23.51
CA ASP A 211 -1.24 -15.67 -23.10
C ASP A 211 0.18 -15.84 -22.52
N ASP A 212 1.18 -15.20 -23.12
CA ASP A 212 2.55 -15.12 -22.59
C ASP A 212 2.61 -14.45 -21.21
N GLY A 213 2.00 -13.27 -21.08
CA GLY A 213 1.95 -12.56 -19.80
C GLY A 213 1.26 -13.37 -18.70
N LYS A 214 0.14 -14.04 -19.01
CA LYS A 214 -0.51 -14.96 -18.06
C LYS A 214 0.37 -16.18 -17.75
N ALA A 215 1.16 -16.68 -18.71
CA ALA A 215 2.10 -17.78 -18.47
C ALA A 215 3.23 -17.36 -17.52
N ARG A 216 3.81 -16.17 -17.71
CA ARG A 216 4.82 -15.58 -16.81
C ARG A 216 4.26 -15.38 -15.39
N ILE A 217 3.05 -14.84 -15.27
CA ILE A 217 2.36 -14.71 -13.97
C ILE A 217 2.17 -16.09 -13.30
N ARG A 218 1.73 -17.10 -14.05
CA ARG A 218 1.60 -18.48 -13.53
C ARG A 218 2.94 -19.08 -13.09
N ALA A 219 4.02 -18.78 -13.80
CA ALA A 219 5.35 -19.27 -13.45
C ALA A 219 5.83 -18.70 -12.12
N ILE A 220 5.51 -17.43 -11.81
CA ILE A 220 5.80 -16.82 -10.50
C ILE A 220 5.11 -17.63 -9.38
N TYR A 221 3.86 -18.07 -9.58
CA TYR A 221 3.16 -18.89 -8.58
C TYR A 221 3.71 -20.31 -8.42
N LYS A 222 4.23 -20.93 -9.49
CA LYS A 222 4.70 -22.32 -9.45
C LYS A 222 6.04 -22.50 -8.73
N VAL A 223 6.81 -21.44 -8.55
CA VAL A 223 8.05 -21.45 -7.77
C VAL A 223 7.76 -21.32 -6.26
N GLY A 224 6.47 -21.15 -5.90
CA GLY A 224 5.83 -21.04 -4.58
C GLY A 224 5.86 -22.30 -3.71
#